data_AF-A0A2M7PQQ9-F1
#
_entry.id   AF-A0A2M7PQQ9-F1
#
_cell.length_a   1.000
_cell.length_b   1.000
_cell.length_c   1.000
_cell.angle_alpha   90.00
_cell.angle_beta   90.00
_cell.angle_gamma   90.00
#
_symmetry.space_group_name_H-M   'P 1'
#
loop_
_entity.id
_entity.type
_entity.pdbx_description
1 polymer ?
#
loop_
_entity_poly.entity_id
_entity_poly.type
_entity_poly.pdbx_seq_one_letter_code
_entity_poly.pdbx_strand_id
1 'polypeptide(L)'
;VIAVLLEGNFLSDFRNRIPPEIMNDKGIGFKENSVSTAMLVVSDGDLIINQFQQGKPLPLGYDQYTRETFGNKDFVLNAINYLTEGPGLISIRSREMKLRLLDKAKVNESKMMWQFFNVLAPVFIIILTGLLLIYLRKRKYAL
;
A
#
# COMPACT_ATOMS: atom_id res chain seq x y z
N VAL A 1 11.09 -9.39 17.62
CA VAL A 1 11.72 -8.12 17.18
C VAL A 1 10.76 -6.96 17.40
N ILE A 2 11.23 -5.89 18.03
CA ILE A 2 10.50 -4.62 18.20
C ILE A 2 11.23 -3.54 17.39
N ALA A 3 10.47 -2.70 16.68
CA ALA A 3 10.98 -1.54 15.96
C ALA A 3 10.17 -0.29 16.33
N VAL A 4 10.83 0.86 16.42
CA VAL A 4 10.23 2.15 16.77
C VAL A 4 10.69 3.22 15.78
N LEU A 5 9.73 3.94 15.21
CA LEU A 5 9.98 5.14 14.39
C LEU A 5 9.93 6.38 15.30
N LEU A 6 10.99 7.17 15.26
CA LEU A 6 11.13 8.44 15.96
C LEU A 6 11.16 9.57 14.93
N GLU A 7 10.33 10.60 15.12
CA GLU A 7 10.24 11.73 14.19
C GLU A 7 10.29 13.06 14.95
N GLY A 8 10.96 14.04 14.37
CA GLY A 8 11.05 15.39 14.90
C GLY A 8 12.46 15.97 14.82
N ASN A 9 12.78 16.83 15.79
CA ASN A 9 14.10 17.43 15.91
C ASN A 9 14.89 16.72 17.01
N PHE A 10 16.12 16.32 16.71
CA PHE A 10 17.01 15.62 17.62
C PHE A 10 18.13 16.54 18.09
N LEU A 11 18.50 16.41 19.35
CA LEU A 11 19.70 17.05 19.89
C LEU A 11 20.94 16.33 19.37
N SER A 12 21.93 17.10 18.94
CA SER A 12 23.22 16.55 18.52
C SER A 12 23.97 15.96 19.72
N ASP A 13 24.52 14.75 19.55
CA ASP A 13 25.37 14.12 20.59
C ASP A 13 26.64 14.94 20.88
N PHE A 14 27.10 15.71 19.89
CA PHE A 14 28.27 16.58 19.99
C PHE A 14 27.99 17.91 20.70
N ARG A 15 26.73 18.16 21.09
CA ARG A 15 26.36 19.34 21.88
C ARG A 15 27.21 19.43 23.14
N ASN A 16 27.85 20.58 23.35
CA ASN A 16 28.74 20.84 24.49
C ASN A 16 29.97 19.92 24.57
N ARG A 17 30.29 19.18 23.50
CA ARG A 17 31.47 18.27 23.45
C ARG A 17 32.53 18.70 22.44
N ILE A 18 32.27 19.77 21.69
CA ILE A 18 33.17 20.24 20.63
C ILE A 18 33.80 21.60 20.98
N PRO A 19 35.08 21.83 20.65
CA PRO A 19 35.73 23.13 20.81
C PRO A 19 35.03 24.25 19.99
N PRO A 20 35.11 25.51 20.45
CA PRO A 20 34.55 26.66 19.72
C PRO A 20 35.10 26.83 18.30
N GLU A 21 36.33 26.39 18.06
CA GLU A 21 36.97 26.40 16.74
C GLU A 21 36.20 25.55 15.73
N ILE A 22 35.79 24.35 16.13
CA ILE A 22 35.00 23.40 15.31
C ILE A 22 33.53 23.83 15.23
N MET A 23 32.99 24.37 16.33
CA MET A 23 31.62 24.84 16.38
C MET A 23 31.35 26.02 15.43
N ASN A 24 32.32 26.93 15.29
CA ASN A 24 32.20 28.10 14.44
C ASN A 24 32.74 27.89 13.02
N ASP A 25 33.30 26.72 12.73
CA ASP A 25 33.79 26.38 11.39
C ASP A 25 32.62 26.13 10.42
N LYS A 26 32.52 27.00 9.41
CA LYS A 26 31.50 26.92 8.36
C LYS A 26 31.64 25.67 7.49
N GLY A 27 32.84 25.09 7.37
CA GLY A 27 33.09 23.86 6.62
C GLY A 27 32.57 22.60 7.31
N ILE A 28 32.53 22.61 8.66
CA ILE A 28 31.99 21.50 9.46
C ILE A 28 30.47 21.61 9.56
N GLY A 29 29.94 22.83 9.62
CA GLY A 29 28.49 23.06 9.59
C GLY A 29 27.77 22.43 10.78
N PHE A 30 28.37 22.50 11.97
CA PHE A 30 27.80 21.96 13.19
C PHE A 30 26.39 22.49 13.45
N LYS A 31 25.48 21.58 13.80
CA LYS A 31 24.12 21.89 14.21
C LYS A 31 23.87 21.32 15.59
N GLU A 32 23.49 22.17 16.53
CA GLU A 32 23.13 21.74 17.89
C GLU A 32 21.82 20.94 17.91
N ASN A 33 20.89 21.31 17.02
CA ASN A 33 19.64 20.61 16.79
C ASN A 33 19.53 20.20 15.32
N SER A 34 19.02 18.99 15.06
CA SER A 34 18.74 18.55 13.70
C SER A 34 17.60 19.36 13.08
N VAL A 35 17.54 19.34 11.74
CA VAL A 35 16.29 19.63 11.04
C VAL A 35 15.25 18.56 11.37
N SER A 36 13.98 18.82 11.04
CA SER A 36 12.92 17.81 11.18
C SER A 36 13.29 16.59 10.36
N THR A 37 13.47 15.46 11.03
CA THR A 37 13.96 14.21 10.43
C THR A 37 13.36 13.00 11.16
N ALA A 38 13.67 11.81 10.67
CA ALA A 38 13.16 10.56 11.19
C ALA A 38 14.30 9.56 11.43
N MET A 39 14.15 8.73 12.45
CA MET A 39 15.06 7.67 12.82
C MET A 39 14.28 6.39 13.13
N LEU A 40 14.70 5.27 12.53
CA LEU A 40 14.15 3.96 12.85
C LEU A 40 15.12 3.20 13.76
N VAL A 41 14.63 2.77 14.92
CA VAL A 41 15.39 1.98 15.90
C VAL A 41 14.83 0.57 15.90
N VAL A 42 15.69 -0.43 15.67
CA VAL A 42 15.34 -1.85 15.68
C VAL A 42 16.12 -2.54 16.79
N SER A 43 15.42 -3.31 17.61
CA SER A 43 16.00 -4.00 18.78
C SER A 43 16.92 -5.18 18.44
N ASP A 44 16.87 -5.67 17.20
CA ASP A 44 17.58 -6.88 16.77
C ASP A 44 18.28 -6.65 15.42
N GLY A 45 19.58 -6.94 15.39
CA GLY A 45 20.43 -6.80 14.21
C GLY A 45 20.28 -7.93 13.20
N ASP A 46 19.75 -9.09 13.61
CA ASP A 46 19.60 -10.26 12.74
C ASP A 46 18.54 -10.05 11.65
N LEU A 47 17.70 -9.02 11.81
CA LEU A 47 16.63 -8.67 10.88
C LEU A 47 17.13 -8.45 9.44
N ILE A 48 18.35 -7.92 9.27
CA ILE A 48 18.95 -7.60 7.97
C ILE A 48 19.93 -8.67 7.46
N ILE A 49 20.08 -9.79 8.16
CA ILE A 49 21.06 -10.83 7.82
C ILE A 49 20.44 -11.85 6.87
N ASN A 50 21.19 -12.18 5.81
CA ASN A 50 20.87 -13.28 4.91
C ASN A 50 21.51 -14.58 5.43
N GLN A 51 20.72 -15.66 5.49
CA GLN A 51 21.26 -17.00 5.65
C GLN A 51 21.99 -17.43 4.36
N PHE A 52 22.92 -18.39 4.46
CA PHE A 52 23.64 -18.92 3.31
C PHE A 52 23.36 -20.40 3.11
N GLN A 53 23.23 -20.80 1.86
CA GLN A 53 23.14 -22.20 1.45
C GLN A 53 24.09 -22.43 0.27
N GLN A 54 25.00 -23.41 0.41
CA GLN A 54 25.99 -23.76 -0.63
C GLN A 54 26.78 -22.55 -1.16
N GLY A 55 27.17 -21.65 -0.25
CA GLY A 55 27.93 -20.44 -0.60
C GLY A 55 27.12 -19.32 -1.28
N LYS A 56 25.80 -19.47 -1.43
CA LYS A 56 24.92 -18.42 -1.95
C LYS A 56 24.04 -17.83 -0.84
N PRO A 57 23.86 -16.51 -0.79
CA PRO A 57 22.92 -15.90 0.15
C PRO A 57 21.49 -16.26 -0.26
N LEU A 58 20.71 -16.69 0.72
CA LEU A 58 19.27 -16.89 0.61
C LEU A 58 18.55 -15.53 0.65
N PRO A 59 17.32 -15.43 0.14
CA PRO A 59 16.52 -14.22 0.23
C PRO A 59 16.41 -13.70 1.67
N LEU A 60 16.39 -12.38 1.84
CA LEU A 60 16.30 -11.78 3.19
C LEU A 60 14.96 -12.16 3.84
N GLY A 61 15.01 -12.68 5.06
CA GLY A 61 13.84 -13.20 5.77
C GLY A 61 13.48 -14.64 5.45
N TYR A 62 14.18 -15.33 4.54
CA TYR A 62 14.00 -16.78 4.37
C TYR A 62 14.80 -17.55 5.41
N ASP A 63 14.12 -18.43 6.16
CA ASP A 63 14.75 -19.32 7.12
C ASP A 63 14.84 -20.75 6.56
N GLN A 64 16.05 -21.27 6.40
CA GLN A 64 16.29 -22.58 5.81
C GLN A 64 15.83 -23.75 6.69
N TYR A 65 15.77 -23.55 8.01
CA TYR A 65 15.42 -24.60 8.96
C TYR A 65 13.91 -24.82 9.01
N THR A 66 13.15 -23.72 9.09
CA THR A 66 11.67 -23.75 9.06
C THR A 66 11.10 -23.76 7.64
N ARG A 67 11.89 -23.37 6.65
CA ARG A 67 11.50 -23.16 5.24
C ARG A 67 10.42 -22.08 5.07
N GLU A 68 10.27 -21.20 6.05
CA GLU A 68 9.34 -20.09 6.00
C GLU A 68 10.02 -18.81 5.50
N THR A 69 9.24 -17.94 4.87
CA THR A 69 9.70 -16.60 4.45
C THR A 69 9.01 -15.54 5.28
N PHE A 70 9.78 -14.82 6.08
CA PHE A 70 9.34 -13.68 6.87
C PHE A 70 9.39 -12.38 6.04
N GLY A 71 8.62 -11.39 6.48
CA GLY A 71 8.51 -10.09 5.83
C GLY A 71 9.72 -9.16 6.02
N ASN A 72 10.90 -9.66 6.42
CA ASN A 72 12.07 -8.82 6.72
C ASN A 72 12.49 -7.98 5.52
N LYS A 73 12.51 -8.58 4.32
CA LYS A 73 12.84 -7.87 3.07
C LYS A 73 11.92 -6.68 2.84
N ASP A 74 10.61 -6.89 2.94
CA ASP A 74 9.62 -5.86 2.69
C ASP A 74 9.66 -4.78 3.78
N PHE A 75 9.86 -5.17 5.04
CA PHE A 75 10.06 -4.23 6.14
C PHE A 75 11.25 -3.31 5.88
N VAL A 76 12.42 -3.86 5.55
CA VAL A 76 13.64 -3.06 5.30
C VAL A 76 13.48 -2.14 4.11
N LEU A 77 12.92 -2.65 3.00
CA LEU A 77 12.66 -1.83 1.82
C LEU A 77 11.70 -0.68 2.12
N ASN A 78 10.62 -0.94 2.84
CA ASN A 78 9.66 0.10 3.22
C ASN A 78 10.25 1.10 4.21
N ALA A 79 11.07 0.64 5.16
CA ALA A 79 11.79 1.50 6.09
C ALA A 79 12.75 2.46 5.36
N ILE A 80 13.55 1.95 4.43
CA ILE A 80 14.47 2.78 3.63
C ILE A 80 13.66 3.80 2.81
N ASN A 81 12.65 3.35 2.06
CA ASN A 81 11.82 4.24 1.26
C ASN A 81 11.16 5.33 2.12
N TYR A 82 10.67 4.98 3.31
CA TYR A 82 10.09 5.96 4.24
C TYR A 82 11.10 7.04 4.63
N LEU A 83 12.31 6.62 5.02
CA LEU A 83 13.36 7.53 5.51
C LEU A 83 13.95 8.41 4.41
N THR A 84 13.92 7.97 3.14
CA THR A 84 14.51 8.71 2.01
C THR A 84 13.50 9.53 1.22
N GLU A 85 12.31 8.97 0.96
CA GLU A 85 11.32 9.54 0.03
C GLU A 85 10.02 9.98 0.75
N GLY A 86 9.85 9.61 2.02
CA GLY A 86 8.67 9.94 2.82
C GLY A 86 7.47 9.00 2.62
N PRO A 87 6.33 9.28 3.28
CA PRO A 87 5.17 8.37 3.34
C PRO A 87 4.40 8.22 2.02
N GLY A 88 4.62 9.11 1.04
CA GLY A 88 3.81 9.20 -0.18
C GLY A 88 3.77 7.91 -0.99
N LEU A 89 4.91 7.24 -1.18
CA LEU A 89 5.04 6.06 -2.02
C LEU A 89 4.53 4.77 -1.36
N ILE A 90 4.62 4.67 -0.03
CA ILE A 90 4.14 3.52 0.74
C ILE A 90 2.61 3.43 0.68
N SER A 91 1.92 4.57 0.70
CA SER A 91 0.46 4.65 0.64
C SER A 91 -0.16 4.09 -0.64
N ILE A 92 0.62 4.00 -1.72
CA ILE A 92 0.15 3.52 -3.03
C ILE A 92 0.29 2.00 -3.14
N ARG A 93 1.31 1.41 -2.50
CA ARG A 93 1.56 -0.05 -2.52
C ARG A 93 0.69 -0.85 -1.56
N SER A 94 0.30 -0.25 -0.42
CA SER A 94 -0.51 -0.91 0.61
C SER A 94 -1.99 -1.08 0.24
N ARG A 95 -2.42 -0.56 -0.91
CA ARG A 95 -3.74 -0.86 -1.48
C ARG A 95 -3.71 -2.24 -2.15
N GLU A 96 -3.36 -3.27 -1.37
CA GLU A 96 -3.75 -4.63 -1.71
C GLU A 96 -5.26 -4.63 -1.80
N MET A 97 -5.76 -4.62 -3.04
CA MET A 97 -7.12 -5.02 -3.33
C MET A 97 -7.28 -6.42 -2.75
N LYS A 98 -7.81 -6.54 -1.53
CA LYS A 98 -8.45 -7.77 -1.09
C LYS A 98 -9.58 -7.98 -2.08
N LEU A 99 -9.27 -8.68 -3.17
CA LEU A 99 -10.27 -9.25 -4.06
C LEU A 99 -11.08 -10.16 -3.15
N ARG A 100 -12.19 -9.62 -2.63
CA ARG A 100 -13.23 -10.44 -2.01
C ARG A 100 -13.65 -11.36 -3.13
N LEU A 101 -13.14 -12.59 -3.08
CA LEU A 101 -13.44 -13.59 -4.09
C LEU A 101 -14.96 -13.63 -4.21
N LEU A 102 -15.44 -13.46 -5.44
CA LEU A 102 -16.85 -13.52 -5.72
C LEU A 102 -17.35 -14.90 -5.25
N ASP A 103 -18.35 -14.91 -4.38
CA ASP A 103 -18.93 -16.15 -3.86
C ASP A 103 -19.56 -16.93 -5.03
N LYS A 104 -18.81 -17.91 -5.51
CA LYS A 104 -19.19 -18.71 -6.68
C LYS A 104 -20.47 -19.52 -6.41
N ALA A 105 -20.77 -19.87 -5.16
CA ALA A 105 -21.99 -20.58 -4.81
C ALA A 105 -23.21 -19.68 -4.99
N LYS A 106 -23.15 -18.46 -4.44
CA LYS A 106 -24.21 -17.45 -4.57
C LYS A 106 -24.43 -17.00 -6.02
N VAL A 107 -23.36 -16.89 -6.80
CA VAL A 107 -23.45 -16.55 -8.24
C VAL A 107 -24.11 -17.67 -9.03
N ASN A 108 -23.78 -18.93 -8.76
CA ASN A 108 -24.38 -20.07 -9.47
C ASN A 108 -25.87 -20.24 -9.14
N GLU A 109 -26.24 -20.04 -7.87
CA GLU A 109 -27.64 -20.12 -7.43
C GLU A 109 -28.51 -19.04 -8.10
N SER A 110 -28.01 -17.80 -8.16
CA SER A 110 -28.75 -16.67 -8.75
C SER A 110 -28.58 -16.50 -10.26
N LYS A 111 -27.72 -17.31 -10.90
CA LYS A 111 -27.33 -17.17 -12.31
C LYS A 111 -28.54 -17.12 -13.26
N MET A 112 -29.51 -18.00 -13.05
CA MET A 112 -30.68 -18.11 -13.92
C MET A 112 -31.55 -16.85 -13.83
N MET A 113 -31.77 -16.31 -12.63
CA MET A 113 -32.50 -15.06 -12.42
C MET A 113 -31.83 -13.90 -13.16
N TRP A 114 -30.51 -13.76 -13.01
CA TRP A 114 -29.74 -12.68 -13.66
C TRP A 114 -29.73 -12.81 -15.18
N GLN A 115 -29.67 -14.03 -15.72
CA GLN A 115 -29.75 -14.26 -17.16
C GLN A 115 -31.12 -13.86 -17.72
N PHE A 116 -32.22 -14.27 -17.07
CA PHE A 116 -33.55 -13.85 -17.50
C PHE A 116 -33.74 -12.34 -17.42
N PHE A 117 -33.28 -11.71 -16.34
CA PHE A 117 -33.38 -10.26 -16.19
C PHE A 117 -32.62 -9.52 -17.30
N ASN A 118 -31.38 -9.90 -17.57
CA ASN A 118 -30.56 -9.25 -18.60
C ASN A 118 -31.06 -9.49 -20.03
N VAL A 119 -31.79 -10.59 -20.29
CA VAL A 119 -32.38 -10.87 -21.60
C VAL A 119 -33.74 -10.19 -21.76
N LEU A 120 -34.62 -10.28 -20.76
CA LEU A 120 -35.98 -9.78 -20.86
C LEU A 120 -36.07 -8.26 -20.68
N ALA A 121 -35.27 -7.68 -19.78
CA ALA A 121 -35.32 -6.24 -19.52
C ALA A 121 -35.14 -5.36 -20.79
N PRO A 122 -34.11 -5.56 -21.64
CA PRO A 122 -33.95 -4.75 -22.85
C PRO A 122 -35.09 -4.95 -23.86
N VAL A 123 -35.58 -6.19 -24.00
CA VAL A 123 -36.73 -6.49 -24.88
C VAL A 123 -37.99 -5.77 -24.39
N PHE A 124 -38.24 -5.79 -23.08
CA PHE A 124 -39.37 -5.10 -22.47
C PHE A 124 -39.30 -3.59 -22.71
N ILE A 125 -38.11 -2.98 -22.57
CA ILE A 125 -37.91 -1.54 -22.81
C ILE A 125 -38.27 -1.16 -24.25
N ILE A 126 -37.85 -1.96 -25.24
CA ILE A 126 -38.16 -1.73 -26.66
C ILE A 126 -39.67 -1.82 -26.92
N ILE A 127 -40.33 -2.85 -26.38
CA ILE A 127 -41.78 -3.02 -26.54
C ILE A 127 -42.54 -1.85 -25.90
N LEU A 128 -42.15 -1.46 -24.68
CA LEU A 128 -42.81 -0.39 -23.94
C LEU A 128 -42.68 0.95 -24.67
N THR A 129 -41.48 1.26 -25.18
CA THR A 129 -41.27 2.48 -25.98
C THR A 129 -42.06 2.44 -27.29
N GLY A 130 -42.11 1.30 -27.98
CA GLY A 130 -42.95 1.13 -29.17
C GLY A 130 -44.44 1.40 -28.91
N LEU A 131 -44.99 0.81 -27.85
CA LEU A 131 -46.39 1.02 -27.45
C LEU A 131 -46.66 2.47 -27.05
N LEU A 132 -45.74 3.09 -26.29
CA LEU A 132 -45.85 4.48 -25.86
C LEU A 132 -45.85 5.43 -27.06
N LEU A 133 -44.99 5.20 -28.06
CA LEU A 133 -44.99 5.97 -29.30
C LEU A 133 -46.28 5.81 -30.10
N ILE A 134 -46.83 4.58 -30.20
CA ILE A 134 -48.12 4.33 -30.87
C ILE A 134 -49.25 5.05 -30.14
N TYR A 135 -49.27 4.99 -28.81
CA TYR A 135 -50.28 5.66 -27.98
C TYR A 135 -50.23 7.18 -28.13
N LEU A 136 -49.04 7.78 -28.04
CA LEU A 136 -48.84 9.21 -28.26
C LEU A 136 -49.23 9.64 -29.69
N ARG A 137 -48.91 8.82 -30.70
CA ARG A 137 -49.29 9.09 -32.09
C ARG A 137 -50.81 9.07 -32.26
N LYS A 138 -51.52 8.09 -31.70
CA LYS A 138 -52.98 8.05 -31.73
C LYS A 138 -53.58 9.28 -31.05
N ARG A 139 -53.03 9.71 -29.92
CA ARG A 139 -53.54 10.89 -29.19
C ARG A 139 -53.30 12.23 -29.92
N LYS A 140 -52.24 12.34 -30.74
CA LYS A 140 -51.88 13.57 -31.46
C LYS A 140 -52.48 13.69 -32.87
N TYR A 141 -52.72 12.56 -33.54
CA TYR A 141 -53.13 12.53 -34.97
C TYR A 141 -54.49 11.86 -35.23
N ALA A 142 -55.15 11.29 -34.23
CA ALA A 142 -56.50 10.71 -34.36
C ALA A 142 -57.58 11.58 -33.68
N LEU A 143 -57.35 12.89 -33.63
CA LEU A 143 -58.36 13.94 -33.44
C LEU A 143 -58.32 14.83 -34.69
#